data_AF-A0A1F2T845-F1
#
_entry.id   AF-A0A1F2T845-F1
#
_cell.length_a   1.000
_cell.length_b   1.000
_cell.length_c   1.000
_cell.angle_alpha   90.00
_cell.angle_beta   90.00
_cell.angle_gamma   90.00
#
_symmetry.space_group_name_H-M   'P 1'
#
loop_
_entity.id
_entity.type
_entity.pdbx_description
1 polymer ?
#
loop_
_entity_poly.entity_id
_entity_poly.type
_entity_poly.pdbx_seq_one_letter_code
_entity_poly.pdbx_strand_id
1 'polypeptide(L)'
;MEVTRVRFQPVVEWAAAAACVMALLAVGSLVVREFRTLSAATPLAAREALPAISVPAAVPSRAVSVPMLLLADGKEIRVGDSLSAVVTHLGREAEAGPETVDRSVHGDRMTRFYRYAGTQFVLVFEPFAAGAEARVAAIYLR
;
A
#
# COMPACT_ATOMS: atom_id res chain seq x y z
N MET A 1 -74.91 -22.69 12.25
CA MET A 1 -73.59 -23.21 11.82
C MET A 1 -72.69 -22.02 11.61
N GLU A 2 -71.89 -21.68 12.61
CA GLU A 2 -70.91 -20.58 12.58
C GLU A 2 -69.82 -20.90 11.54
N VAL A 3 -69.60 -20.00 10.59
CA VAL A 3 -68.49 -20.11 9.64
C VAL A 3 -67.29 -19.37 10.23
N THR A 4 -66.41 -20.12 10.89
CA THR A 4 -65.13 -19.61 11.38
C THR A 4 -64.23 -19.30 10.18
N ARG A 5 -64.29 -18.07 9.66
CA ARG A 5 -63.32 -17.61 8.66
C ARG A 5 -61.97 -17.45 9.35
N VAL A 6 -61.14 -18.48 9.25
CA VAL A 6 -59.78 -18.45 9.79
C VAL A 6 -59.00 -17.36 9.05
N ARG A 7 -58.66 -16.29 9.76
CA ARG A 7 -57.82 -15.19 9.28
C ARG A 7 -56.38 -15.70 9.12
N PHE A 8 -56.10 -16.44 8.05
CA PHE A 8 -54.73 -16.84 7.68
C PHE A 8 -53.96 -15.72 6.96
N GLN A 9 -54.68 -14.72 6.46
CA GLN A 9 -54.13 -13.57 5.75
C GLN A 9 -53.03 -12.81 6.53
N PRO A 10 -53.17 -12.55 7.85
CA PRO A 10 -52.12 -11.84 8.59
C PRO A 10 -50.85 -12.69 8.70
N VAL A 11 -50.98 -14.00 8.90
CA VAL A 11 -49.81 -14.90 9.06
C VAL A 11 -49.00 -14.96 7.76
N VAL A 12 -49.68 -14.98 6.60
CA VAL A 12 -49.04 -14.94 5.29
C VAL A 12 -48.37 -13.59 5.02
N GLU A 13 -49.01 -12.48 5.40
CA GLU A 13 -48.42 -11.14 5.31
C GLU A 13 -47.17 -11.00 6.19
N TRP A 14 -47.22 -11.47 7.43
CA TRP A 14 -46.08 -11.48 8.34
C TRP A 14 -44.94 -12.39 7.84
N ALA A 15 -45.27 -13.54 7.25
CA ALA A 15 -44.29 -14.43 6.64
C ALA A 15 -43.60 -13.77 5.44
N ALA A 16 -44.36 -13.08 4.59
CA ALA A 16 -43.82 -12.34 3.45
C ALA A 16 -42.92 -11.17 3.90
N ALA A 17 -43.35 -10.41 4.92
CA ALA A 17 -42.56 -9.34 5.49
C ALA A 17 -41.24 -9.86 6.08
N ALA A 18 -41.29 -10.95 6.85
CA ALA A 18 -40.10 -11.58 7.40
C ALA A 18 -39.14 -12.07 6.31
N ALA A 19 -39.66 -12.67 5.23
CA ALA A 19 -38.86 -13.09 4.08
C ALA A 19 -38.17 -11.91 3.39
N CYS A 20 -38.89 -10.79 3.18
CA CYS A 20 -38.30 -9.56 2.63
C CYS A 20 -37.18 -9.00 3.51
N VAL A 21 -37.37 -8.96 4.84
CA VAL A 21 -36.33 -8.49 5.78
C VAL A 21 -35.11 -9.40 5.73
N MET A 22 -35.31 -10.72 5.75
CA MET A 22 -34.22 -11.69 5.66
C MET A 22 -33.45 -11.58 4.34
N ALA A 23 -34.14 -11.36 3.22
CA ALA A 23 -33.51 -11.15 1.92
C ALA A 23 -32.66 -9.87 1.91
N LEU A 24 -33.17 -8.76 2.46
CA LEU A 24 -32.42 -7.51 2.58
C LEU A 24 -31.17 -7.68 3.46
N LEU A 25 -31.30 -8.38 4.59
CA LEU A 25 -30.17 -8.69 5.47
C LEU A 25 -29.14 -9.58 4.79
N ALA A 26 -29.57 -10.57 4.00
CA ALA A 26 -28.66 -11.44 3.25
C ALA A 26 -27.88 -10.66 2.18
N VAL A 27 -28.56 -9.79 1.42
CA VAL A 27 -27.91 -8.92 0.42
C VAL A 27 -26.97 -7.93 1.11
N GLY A 28 -27.42 -7.27 2.17
CA GLY A 28 -26.57 -6.36 2.95
C GLY A 28 -25.35 -7.07 3.55
N SER A 29 -25.52 -8.29 4.05
CA SER A 29 -24.43 -9.11 4.56
C SER A 29 -23.44 -9.51 3.46
N LEU A 30 -23.92 -9.81 2.25
CA LEU A 30 -23.06 -10.08 1.09
C LEU A 30 -22.24 -8.86 0.70
N VAL A 31 -22.88 -7.68 0.66
CA VAL A 31 -22.21 -6.41 0.35
C VAL A 31 -21.17 -6.07 1.42
N VAL A 32 -21.50 -6.17 2.71
CA VAL A 32 -20.56 -5.96 3.81
C VAL A 32 -19.44 -7.00 3.80
N ARG A 33 -19.75 -8.26 3.48
CA ARG A 33 -18.74 -9.32 3.33
C ARG A 33 -17.81 -9.00 2.18
N GLU A 34 -18.32 -8.53 1.04
CA GLU A 34 -17.52 -8.13 -0.11
C GLU A 34 -16.65 -6.92 0.21
N PHE A 35 -17.18 -5.92 0.90
CA PHE A 35 -16.37 -4.79 1.37
C PHE A 35 -15.36 -5.17 2.44
N ARG A 36 -15.66 -6.17 3.30
CA ARG A 36 -14.70 -6.72 4.26
C ARG A 36 -13.66 -7.60 3.61
N THR A 37 -13.99 -8.38 2.58
CA THR A 37 -13.01 -9.15 1.81
C THR A 37 -12.14 -8.23 0.99
N LEU A 38 -12.66 -7.11 0.48
CA LEU A 38 -11.89 -6.04 -0.16
C LEU A 38 -11.06 -5.22 0.86
N SER A 39 -11.53 -5.02 2.10
CA SER A 39 -10.75 -4.35 3.16
C SER A 39 -9.74 -5.27 3.84
N ALA A 40 -10.00 -6.58 3.89
CA ALA A 40 -9.07 -7.60 4.37
C ALA A 40 -8.12 -8.10 3.27
N ALA A 41 -8.49 -7.88 2.01
CA ALA A 41 -7.61 -7.94 0.86
C ALA A 41 -7.32 -6.52 0.40
N THR A 42 -6.56 -5.75 1.18
CA THR A 42 -5.36 -5.18 0.56
C THR A 42 -4.52 -6.38 0.14
N PRO A 43 -4.52 -6.80 -1.14
CA PRO A 43 -3.48 -7.70 -1.56
C PRO A 43 -2.24 -6.81 -1.62
N LEU A 44 -1.40 -6.89 -0.59
CA LEU A 44 0.03 -6.64 -0.73
C LEU A 44 0.67 -7.71 -1.66
N ALA A 45 -0.09 -8.25 -2.62
CA ALA A 45 0.19 -9.44 -3.42
C ALA A 45 -0.27 -9.31 -4.89
N ALA A 46 -0.65 -8.10 -5.34
CA ALA A 46 -0.91 -7.82 -6.77
C ALA A 46 -0.40 -6.44 -7.22
N ARG A 47 0.49 -5.81 -6.43
CA ARG A 47 1.56 -5.01 -7.01
C ARG A 47 2.67 -6.02 -7.22
N GLU A 48 3.31 -6.05 -8.40
CA GLU A 48 4.52 -6.86 -8.64
C GLU A 48 5.28 -6.94 -7.32
N ALA A 49 5.41 -8.15 -6.77
CA ALA A 49 6.29 -8.36 -5.66
C ALA A 49 7.66 -7.97 -6.20
N LEU A 50 8.02 -6.70 -6.01
CA LEU A 50 9.37 -6.23 -6.19
C LEU A 50 10.19 -7.26 -5.41
N PRO A 51 11.12 -7.96 -6.09
CA PRO A 51 11.84 -9.08 -5.49
C PRO A 51 12.33 -8.62 -4.13
N ALA A 52 12.08 -9.41 -3.08
CA ALA A 52 12.41 -9.02 -1.71
C ALA A 52 13.86 -8.52 -1.64
N ILE A 53 14.02 -7.20 -1.60
CA ILE A 53 15.33 -6.57 -1.73
C ILE A 53 16.05 -6.86 -0.42
N SER A 54 17.20 -7.52 -0.50
CA SER A 54 18.06 -7.69 0.66
C SER A 54 18.40 -6.31 1.22
N VAL A 55 18.09 -6.07 2.50
CA VAL A 55 18.36 -4.79 3.16
C VAL A 55 19.86 -4.49 3.03
N PRO A 56 20.27 -3.38 2.38
CA PRO A 56 21.67 -3.04 2.24
C PRO A 56 22.34 -2.85 3.61
N ALA A 57 23.61 -3.23 3.74
CA ALA A 57 24.35 -3.13 5.00
C ALA A 57 24.49 -1.68 5.51
N ALA A 58 24.40 -0.70 4.60
CA ALA A 58 24.45 0.72 4.91
C ALA A 58 23.15 1.26 5.56
N VAL A 59 22.04 0.52 5.50
CA VAL A 59 20.78 0.93 6.12
C VAL A 59 20.86 0.73 7.64
N PRO A 60 20.53 1.75 8.47
CA PRO A 60 20.54 1.61 9.92
C PRO A 60 19.61 0.49 10.40
N SER A 61 20.05 -0.30 11.38
CA SER A 61 19.32 -1.47 11.90
C SER A 61 17.96 -1.16 12.53
N ARG A 62 17.69 0.11 12.87
CA ARG A 62 16.40 0.58 13.43
C ARG A 62 15.53 1.29 12.40
N ALA A 63 15.95 1.32 11.13
CA ALA A 63 15.22 2.04 10.11
C ALA A 63 13.96 1.27 9.68
N VAL A 64 12.87 1.99 9.43
CA VAL A 64 11.57 1.41 9.05
C VAL A 64 11.36 1.59 7.56
N SER A 65 11.06 0.50 6.85
CA SER A 65 10.74 0.55 5.42
C SER A 65 9.32 1.08 5.20
N VAL A 66 9.17 2.05 4.29
CA VAL A 66 7.88 2.64 3.91
C VAL A 66 7.70 2.64 2.38
N PRO A 67 6.48 2.45 1.87
CA PRO A 67 6.23 2.47 0.43
C PRO A 67 6.18 3.89 -0.17
N MET A 68 5.97 4.89 0.69
CA MET A 68 5.87 6.30 0.36
C MET A 68 6.36 7.14 1.53
N LEU A 69 7.04 8.23 1.23
CA LEU A 69 7.41 9.28 2.17
C LEU A 69 6.75 10.61 1.76
N LEU A 70 5.98 11.20 2.67
CA LEU A 70 5.47 12.56 2.56
C LEU A 70 6.39 13.50 3.35
N LEU A 71 6.90 14.53 2.68
CA LEU A 71 7.78 15.53 3.26
C LEU A 71 6.98 16.73 3.77
N ALA A 72 7.60 17.54 4.63
CA ALA A 72 6.92 18.65 5.33
C ALA A 72 6.37 19.74 4.39
N ASP A 73 6.93 19.86 3.19
CA ASP A 73 6.50 20.80 2.14
C ASP A 73 5.46 20.21 1.18
N GLY A 74 4.95 19.01 1.48
CA GLY A 74 3.97 18.30 0.66
C GLY A 74 4.57 17.51 -0.50
N LYS A 75 5.91 17.48 -0.65
CA LYS A 75 6.55 16.62 -1.64
C LYS A 75 6.40 15.15 -1.25
N GLU A 76 6.19 14.31 -2.25
CA GLU A 76 6.07 12.87 -2.06
C GLU A 76 7.20 12.14 -2.77
N ILE A 77 7.71 11.08 -2.14
CA ILE A 77 8.64 10.14 -2.74
C ILE A 77 8.04 8.76 -2.60
N ARG A 78 7.99 8.00 -3.68
CA ARG A 78 7.37 6.67 -3.76
C ARG A 78 8.38 5.66 -4.27
N VAL A 79 8.21 4.41 -3.82
CA VAL A 79 8.88 3.29 -4.45
C VAL A 79 8.47 3.22 -5.92
N GLY A 80 9.47 3.15 -6.81
CA GLY A 80 9.35 3.19 -8.26
C GLY A 80 9.73 4.52 -8.91
N ASP A 81 9.83 5.60 -8.13
CA ASP A 81 10.24 6.92 -8.65
C ASP A 81 11.64 6.85 -9.24
N SER A 82 11.89 7.56 -10.34
CA SER A 82 13.21 7.57 -10.97
C SER A 82 14.22 8.37 -10.16
N LEU A 83 15.49 8.00 -10.26
CA LEU A 83 16.58 8.76 -9.64
C LEU A 83 16.57 10.23 -10.11
N SER A 84 16.34 10.45 -11.41
CA SER A 84 16.22 11.81 -11.97
C SER A 84 15.09 12.61 -11.32
N ALA A 85 13.90 12.01 -11.17
CA ALA A 85 12.77 12.65 -10.51
C ALA A 85 13.10 13.01 -9.06
N VAL A 86 13.69 12.09 -8.29
CA VAL A 86 14.06 12.36 -6.89
C VAL A 86 15.07 13.51 -6.79
N VAL A 87 16.09 13.53 -7.65
CA VAL A 87 17.09 14.60 -7.68
C VAL A 87 16.47 15.95 -8.02
N THR A 88 15.52 15.99 -8.96
CA THR A 88 14.77 17.21 -9.29
C THR A 88 13.90 17.69 -8.13
N HIS A 89 13.26 16.78 -7.40
CA HIS A 89 12.35 17.14 -6.30
C HIS A 89 13.09 17.57 -5.03
N LEU A 90 14.14 16.84 -4.64
CA LEU A 90 14.88 17.09 -3.41
C LEU A 90 16.03 18.08 -3.56
N GLY A 91 16.68 18.10 -4.74
CA GLY A 91 17.96 18.76 -4.95
C GLY A 91 19.12 18.00 -4.31
N ARG A 92 20.34 18.27 -4.78
CA ARG A 92 21.57 17.65 -4.24
C ARG A 92 21.89 18.09 -2.81
N GLU A 93 21.45 19.27 -2.40
CA GLU A 93 21.65 19.81 -1.05
C GLU A 93 20.98 18.97 0.05
N ALA A 94 19.98 18.15 -0.32
CA ALA A 94 19.33 17.25 0.62
C ALA A 94 20.17 16.00 0.94
N GLU A 95 21.23 15.71 0.17
CA GLU A 95 22.10 14.56 0.40
C GLU A 95 22.97 14.79 1.65
N ALA A 96 22.83 13.90 2.62
CA ALA A 96 23.36 14.06 3.97
C ALA A 96 24.63 13.23 4.26
N GLY A 97 25.16 12.51 3.27
CA GLY A 97 26.30 11.63 3.48
C GLY A 97 26.79 10.94 2.20
N PRO A 98 27.87 10.14 2.31
CA PRO A 98 28.42 9.42 1.18
C PRO A 98 27.43 8.39 0.66
N GLU A 99 27.37 8.28 -0.67
CA GLU A 99 26.65 7.20 -1.33
C GLU A 99 27.41 5.87 -1.14
N THR A 100 26.67 4.79 -0.91
CA THR A 100 27.20 3.42 -0.93
C THR A 100 26.67 2.69 -2.14
N VAL A 101 27.56 2.04 -2.90
CA VAL A 101 27.20 1.27 -4.09
C VAL A 101 27.48 -0.20 -3.85
N ASP A 102 26.44 -1.03 -3.98
CA ASP A 102 26.52 -2.48 -3.90
C ASP A 102 26.10 -3.10 -5.23
N ARG A 103 26.56 -4.32 -5.52
CA ARG A 103 26.11 -5.06 -6.72
C ARG A 103 24.77 -5.74 -6.45
N SER A 104 23.79 -5.56 -7.35
CA SER A 104 22.50 -6.26 -7.34
C SER A 104 22.35 -7.17 -8.57
N VAL A 105 21.22 -7.88 -8.65
CA VAL A 105 20.87 -8.79 -9.75
C VAL A 105 20.76 -8.05 -11.09
N HIS A 106 20.28 -6.80 -11.08
CA HIS A 106 19.93 -6.04 -12.29
C HIS A 106 20.93 -4.92 -12.60
N GLY A 107 21.95 -4.72 -11.76
CA GLY A 107 22.96 -3.67 -11.91
C GLY A 107 23.45 -3.14 -10.56
N ASP A 108 24.03 -1.95 -10.56
CA ASP A 108 24.48 -1.31 -9.33
C ASP A 108 23.30 -0.79 -8.52
N ARG A 109 23.31 -1.09 -7.22
CA ARG A 109 22.34 -0.62 -6.23
C ARG A 109 22.98 0.46 -5.39
N MET A 110 22.40 1.64 -5.41
CA MET A 110 22.92 2.85 -4.77
C MET A 110 22.11 3.13 -3.50
N THR A 111 22.78 3.30 -2.37
CA THR A 111 22.16 3.70 -1.10
C THR A 111 22.56 5.14 -0.80
N ARG A 112 21.58 6.04 -0.76
CA ARG A 112 21.78 7.47 -0.49
C ARG A 112 21.07 7.91 0.77
N PHE A 113 21.76 8.76 1.53
CA PHE A 113 21.26 9.31 2.78
C PHE A 113 20.76 10.73 2.53
N TYR A 114 19.56 11.03 3.02
CA TYR A 114 18.94 12.33 2.86
C TYR A 114 18.58 12.95 4.21
N ARG A 115 18.67 14.27 4.26
CA ARG A 115 18.11 15.10 5.33
C ARG A 115 17.33 16.23 4.70
N TYR A 116 16.02 16.23 4.89
CA TYR A 116 15.12 17.24 4.35
C TYR A 116 14.19 17.76 5.43
N ALA A 117 14.21 19.07 5.67
CA ALA A 117 13.36 19.72 6.68
C ALA A 117 13.39 19.02 8.06
N GLY A 118 14.56 18.55 8.50
CA GLY A 118 14.73 17.83 9.77
C GLY A 118 14.41 16.33 9.73
N THR A 119 13.79 15.83 8.66
CA THR A 119 13.52 14.40 8.45
C THR A 119 14.76 13.72 7.87
N GLN A 120 15.20 12.61 8.47
CA GLN A 120 16.30 11.79 7.98
C GLN A 120 15.76 10.50 7.39
N PHE A 121 16.15 10.20 6.16
CA PHE A 121 15.71 9.00 5.47
C PHE A 121 16.80 8.49 4.51
N VAL A 122 16.67 7.23 4.13
CA VAL A 122 17.57 6.56 3.20
C VAL A 122 16.76 6.11 2.00
N LEU A 123 17.26 6.41 0.81
CA LEU A 123 16.70 5.88 -0.43
C LEU A 123 17.67 4.86 -1.00
N VAL A 124 17.12 3.70 -1.36
CA VAL A 124 17.83 2.67 -2.10
C VAL A 124 17.35 2.75 -3.53
N PHE A 125 18.28 2.94 -4.46
CA PHE A 125 18.02 2.94 -5.90
C PHE A 125 18.58 1.69 -6.53
N GLU A 126 17.80 1.04 -7.38
CA GLU A 126 18.29 -0.04 -8.23
C GLU A 126 17.60 0.00 -9.59
N PRO A 127 18.27 -0.47 -10.66
CA PRO A 127 17.61 -0.68 -11.93
C PRO A 127 16.69 -1.90 -11.85
N PHE A 128 15.45 -1.81 -12.34
CA PHE A 128 14.54 -2.98 -12.42
C PHE A 128 14.75 -3.84 -13.68
N ALA A 129 15.61 -3.39 -14.59
CA ALA A 129 16.05 -4.14 -15.76
C ALA A 129 17.49 -3.75 -16.09
N ALA A 130 18.26 -4.65 -16.67
CA ALA A 130 19.66 -4.39 -17.02
C ALA A 130 19.78 -3.17 -17.95
N GLY A 131 20.58 -2.18 -17.55
CA GLY A 131 20.77 -0.93 -18.30
C GLY A 131 19.62 0.07 -18.21
N ALA A 132 18.57 -0.21 -17.44
CA ALA A 132 17.49 0.74 -17.19
C ALA A 132 17.92 1.83 -16.20
N GLU A 133 17.17 2.94 -16.19
CA GLU A 133 17.34 3.98 -15.17
C GLU A 133 17.09 3.42 -13.77
N ALA A 134 17.95 3.79 -12.82
CA ALA A 134 17.78 3.42 -11.42
C ALA A 134 16.52 4.09 -10.84
N ARG A 135 15.75 3.30 -10.09
CA ARG A 135 14.49 3.72 -9.45
C ARG A 135 14.52 3.44 -7.97
N VAL A 136 13.73 4.17 -7.20
CA VAL A 136 13.57 3.95 -5.77
C VAL A 136 13.04 2.54 -5.55
N ALA A 137 13.88 1.70 -4.98
CA ALA A 137 13.60 0.32 -4.70
C ALA A 137 13.07 0.15 -3.27
N ALA A 138 13.60 0.96 -2.34
CA ALA A 138 13.15 1.03 -0.96
C ALA A 138 13.38 2.43 -0.34
N ILE A 139 12.53 2.77 0.62
CA ILE A 139 12.61 4.00 1.41
C ILE A 139 12.70 3.57 2.87
N TYR A 140 13.71 4.06 3.60
CA TYR A 140 13.87 3.79 5.02
C TYR A 140 13.83 5.07 5.84
N LEU A 141 12.96 5.13 6.84
CA LEU A 141 12.89 6.20 7.82
C LEU A 141 13.79 5.90 9.01
N ARG A 142 14.53 6.91 9.48
CA ARG A 142 15.42 6.81 10.64
C ARG A 142 14.82 7.42 11.89
#